data_AF-A0A924M9C0-F1
#
_entry.id   AF-A0A924M9C0-F1
#
_cell.length_a   1.000
_cell.length_b   1.000
_cell.length_c   1.000
_cell.angle_alpha   90.00
_cell.angle_beta   90.00
_cell.angle_gamma   90.00
#
_symmetry.space_group_name_H-M   'P 1'
#
loop_
_entity.id
_entity.type
_entity.pdbx_description
1 polymer ?
#
loop_
_entity_poly.entity_id
_entity_poly.type
_entity_poly.pdbx_seq_one_letter_code
_entity_poly.pdbx_strand_id
1 'polypeptide(L)'
;MQLLKNKYSLAIIFAILVISCNKGITERTIPDFEPTTTDALGGSWKTIVLTDGSEPMIAAPDAVTSAAYQAELTNITQLQNNLTTTDKQLIDDWKSSGIIKWNTLARELVAKYNLPPEANADGTYPVPSAANPAGYPKFPFANPPYASRAYAYLHVAIYDALVSCWKYKYQYNRKAPSTNDSKIKTLETIRPDLPSYPSEDAVVAQVSFRLLKTFFPLDSALQLQMANNQKKAKL
;
A
#
# COMPACT_ATOMS: atom_id res chain seq x y z
N MET A 1 56.38 7.73 -20.13
CA MET A 1 55.02 7.54 -20.69
C MET A 1 54.22 6.39 -20.05
N GLN A 2 54.84 5.30 -19.58
CA GLN A 2 54.16 4.20 -18.84
C GLN A 2 53.60 4.60 -17.46
N LEU A 3 54.31 5.47 -16.72
CA LEU A 3 53.88 5.90 -15.37
C LEU A 3 52.58 6.74 -15.36
N LEU A 4 52.27 7.49 -16.43
CA LEU A 4 50.99 8.21 -16.53
C LEU A 4 49.83 7.24 -16.81
N LYS A 5 50.01 6.25 -17.69
CA LYS A 5 48.98 5.23 -17.98
C LYS A 5 48.56 4.44 -16.73
N ASN A 6 49.48 4.20 -15.81
CA ASN A 6 49.20 3.48 -14.55
C ASN A 6 48.37 4.32 -13.56
N LYS A 7 48.57 5.64 -13.52
CA LYS A 7 47.79 6.57 -12.67
C LYS A 7 46.35 6.72 -13.17
N TYR A 8 46.15 6.79 -14.49
CA TYR A 8 44.79 6.82 -15.06
C TYR A 8 44.08 5.46 -14.91
N SER A 9 44.80 4.35 -14.99
CA SER A 9 44.22 3.01 -14.77
C SER A 9 43.77 2.81 -13.33
N LEU A 10 44.54 3.25 -12.33
CA LEU A 10 44.11 3.22 -10.91
C LEU A 10 42.91 4.12 -10.64
N ALA A 11 42.87 5.33 -11.23
CA ALA A 11 41.75 6.25 -11.07
C ALA A 11 40.45 5.71 -11.69
N ILE A 12 40.54 5.04 -12.84
CA ILE A 12 39.41 4.38 -13.48
C ILE A 12 38.89 3.21 -12.64
N ILE A 13 39.78 2.39 -12.06
CA ILE A 13 39.38 1.28 -11.17
C ILE A 13 38.70 1.81 -9.90
N PHE A 14 39.23 2.89 -9.31
CA PHE A 14 38.61 3.52 -8.15
C PHE A 14 37.23 4.11 -8.49
N ALA A 15 37.08 4.78 -9.64
CA ALA A 15 35.79 5.29 -10.11
C ALA A 15 34.77 4.17 -10.39
N ILE A 16 35.20 3.02 -10.90
CA ILE A 16 34.33 1.85 -11.11
C ILE A 16 33.88 1.26 -9.75
N LEU A 17 34.74 1.25 -8.73
CA LEU A 17 34.42 0.76 -7.39
C LEU A 17 33.39 1.64 -6.64
N VAL A 18 33.37 2.96 -6.85
CA VAL A 18 32.34 3.84 -6.25
C VAL A 18 31.00 3.82 -7.00
N ILE A 19 30.97 3.46 -8.29
CA ILE A 19 29.72 3.38 -9.09
C ILE A 19 29.02 2.02 -8.92
N SER A 20 29.75 0.97 -8.52
CA SER A 20 29.21 -0.40 -8.43
C SER A 20 28.35 -0.69 -7.19
N CYS A 21 28.13 0.27 -6.30
CA CYS A 21 27.31 0.10 -5.10
C CYS A 21 26.01 0.92 -5.15
N ASN A 22 25.30 0.91 -6.27
CA ASN A 22 23.88 1.27 -6.22
C ASN A 22 23.11 0.05 -5.69
N LYS A 23 22.85 0.03 -4.38
CA LYS A 23 21.92 -0.95 -3.76
C LYS A 23 20.45 -0.64 -4.07
N GLY A 24 20.18 0.31 -4.96
CA GLY A 24 18.84 0.60 -5.44
C GLY A 24 18.29 -0.61 -6.19
N ILE A 25 17.11 -1.05 -5.78
CA ILE A 25 16.34 -2.05 -6.51
C ILE A 25 15.77 -1.32 -7.73
N THR A 26 16.27 -1.60 -8.93
CA THR A 26 15.67 -1.09 -10.16
C THR A 26 14.34 -1.79 -10.36
N GLU A 27 13.25 -1.16 -9.95
CA GLU A 27 11.91 -1.68 -10.19
C GLU A 27 11.53 -1.54 -11.67
N ARG A 28 10.89 -2.58 -12.21
CA ARG A 28 10.24 -2.48 -13.51
C ARG A 28 9.10 -1.48 -13.40
N THR A 29 9.01 -0.50 -14.31
CA THR A 29 7.83 0.34 -14.44
C THR A 29 6.62 -0.54 -14.73
N ILE A 30 5.65 -0.53 -13.81
CA ILE A 30 4.42 -1.30 -13.96
C ILE A 30 3.48 -0.47 -14.84
N PRO A 31 2.90 -1.05 -15.91
CA PRO A 31 1.96 -0.32 -16.76
C PRO A 31 0.75 0.12 -15.94
N ASP A 32 0.15 1.24 -16.34
CA ASP A 32 -1.09 1.71 -15.74
C ASP A 32 -2.15 0.61 -15.85
N PHE A 33 -2.73 0.25 -14.71
CA PHE A 33 -3.84 -0.69 -14.63
C PHE A 33 -5.13 0.09 -14.59
N GLU A 34 -5.85 0.06 -15.70
CA GLU A 34 -7.23 0.51 -15.77
C GLU A 34 -8.13 -0.73 -15.67
N PRO A 35 -9.02 -0.81 -14.65
CA PRO A 35 -10.03 -1.86 -14.63
C PRO A 35 -10.82 -1.85 -15.96
N THR A 36 -11.56 -2.92 -16.26
CA THR A 36 -12.47 -2.97 -17.43
C THR A 36 -13.95 -2.94 -17.01
N THR A 37 -14.25 -3.36 -15.78
CA THR A 37 -15.61 -3.45 -15.21
C THR A 37 -15.63 -2.89 -13.79
N THR A 38 -16.82 -2.61 -13.24
CA THR A 38 -17.03 -2.24 -11.83
C THR A 38 -17.28 -3.45 -10.93
N ASP A 39 -17.56 -4.61 -11.53
CA ASP A 39 -17.90 -5.85 -10.84
C ASP A 39 -19.01 -5.64 -9.79
N ALA A 40 -20.17 -5.16 -10.21
CA ALA A 40 -21.26 -4.79 -9.30
C ALA A 40 -21.74 -5.90 -8.35
N LEU A 41 -21.49 -7.17 -8.70
CA LEU A 41 -21.78 -8.33 -7.86
C LEU A 41 -20.61 -8.76 -6.96
N GLY A 42 -19.52 -7.99 -6.90
CA GLY A 42 -18.31 -8.27 -6.13
C GLY A 42 -18.57 -8.55 -4.66
N GLY A 43 -19.62 -7.94 -4.09
CA GLY A 43 -20.02 -8.15 -2.70
C GLY A 43 -20.64 -9.51 -2.39
N SER A 44 -20.94 -10.29 -3.42
CA SER A 44 -21.48 -11.66 -3.31
C SER A 44 -20.43 -12.74 -3.60
N TRP A 45 -19.19 -12.34 -3.86
CA TRP A 45 -18.11 -13.28 -4.13
C TRP A 45 -17.79 -14.10 -2.88
N LYS A 46 -17.30 -15.33 -3.10
CA LYS A 46 -16.93 -16.24 -2.03
C LYS A 46 -15.66 -15.73 -1.34
N THR A 47 -15.79 -15.38 -0.07
CA THR A 47 -14.67 -15.03 0.83
C THR A 47 -13.84 -16.26 1.20
N ILE A 48 -12.62 -16.02 1.65
CA ILE A 48 -11.64 -17.05 2.01
C ILE A 48 -11.58 -17.28 3.52
N VAL A 49 -11.51 -16.20 4.30
CA VAL A 49 -11.42 -16.20 5.78
C VAL A 49 -12.73 -15.72 6.40
N LEU A 50 -13.28 -14.62 5.90
CA LEU A 50 -14.58 -14.14 6.36
C LEU A 50 -15.68 -15.15 5.99
N THR A 51 -16.72 -15.20 6.80
CA THR A 51 -17.93 -15.99 6.56
C THR A 51 -18.63 -15.49 5.29
N ASP A 52 -18.77 -14.17 5.16
CA ASP A 52 -19.26 -13.47 3.97
C ASP A 52 -18.92 -11.97 4.04
N GLY A 53 -19.30 -11.20 3.01
CA GLY A 53 -19.04 -9.76 2.95
C GLY A 53 -19.77 -8.90 4.00
N SER A 54 -20.72 -9.44 4.77
CA SER A 54 -21.38 -8.72 5.88
C SER A 54 -20.66 -8.84 7.20
N GLU A 55 -19.73 -9.78 7.35
CA GLU A 55 -19.10 -10.07 8.65
C GLU A 55 -18.51 -8.79 9.31
N PRO A 56 -17.77 -7.93 8.59
CA PRO A 56 -17.43 -6.61 9.11
C PRO A 56 -18.66 -5.70 9.04
N MET A 57 -19.20 -5.31 10.19
CA MET A 57 -20.30 -4.33 10.22
C MET A 57 -19.80 -2.92 9.93
N ILE A 58 -20.38 -2.29 8.90
CA ILE A 58 -20.12 -0.90 8.52
C ILE A 58 -21.40 -0.10 8.74
N ALA A 59 -21.29 1.09 9.33
CA ALA A 59 -22.44 1.95 9.55
C ALA A 59 -22.97 2.52 8.22
N ALA A 60 -24.25 2.87 8.17
CA ALA A 60 -24.78 3.60 7.03
C ALA A 60 -24.11 4.98 6.92
N PRO A 61 -23.83 5.48 5.70
CA PRO A 61 -23.31 6.83 5.53
C PRO A 61 -24.36 7.87 5.93
N ASP A 62 -23.89 9.05 6.33
CA ASP A 62 -24.78 10.18 6.60
C ASP A 62 -25.62 10.55 5.37
N ALA A 63 -26.85 10.99 5.63
CA ALA A 63 -27.75 11.46 4.58
C ALA A 63 -27.19 12.70 3.88
N VAL A 64 -27.44 12.83 2.58
CA VAL A 64 -26.95 13.96 1.77
C VAL A 64 -27.46 15.33 2.23
N THR A 65 -28.56 15.36 2.99
CA THR A 65 -29.13 16.57 3.58
C THR A 65 -28.58 16.90 4.96
N SER A 66 -27.75 16.04 5.56
CA SER A 66 -27.22 16.23 6.90
C SER A 66 -26.13 17.32 6.96
N ALA A 67 -26.01 17.97 8.12
CA ALA A 67 -24.94 18.94 8.35
C ALA A 67 -23.54 18.31 8.23
N ALA A 68 -23.38 17.05 8.65
CA ALA A 68 -22.12 16.31 8.54
C ALA A 68 -21.71 16.13 7.06
N TYR A 69 -22.62 15.67 6.20
CA TYR A 69 -22.34 15.52 4.78
C TYR A 69 -22.00 16.85 4.08
N GLN A 70 -22.73 17.93 4.42
CA GLN A 70 -22.44 19.26 3.85
C GLN A 70 -21.06 19.79 4.30
N ALA A 71 -20.65 19.49 5.53
CA ALA A 71 -19.31 19.79 6.00
C ALA A 71 -18.23 18.99 5.26
N GLU A 72 -18.48 17.71 4.93
CA GLU A 72 -17.58 16.89 4.10
C GLU A 72 -17.36 17.50 2.71
N LEU A 73 -18.42 17.92 2.01
CA LEU A 73 -18.31 18.56 0.69
C LEU A 73 -17.54 19.88 0.74
N THR A 74 -17.77 20.67 1.79
CA THR A 74 -17.04 21.92 2.03
C THR A 74 -15.56 21.64 2.25
N ASN A 75 -15.22 20.62 3.03
CA ASN A 75 -13.84 20.21 3.27
C ASN A 75 -13.15 19.76 1.98
N ILE A 76 -13.79 18.92 1.15
CA ILE A 76 -13.24 18.49 -0.15
C ILE A 76 -12.95 19.72 -1.03
N THR A 77 -13.90 20.65 -1.13
CA THR A 77 -13.70 21.88 -1.92
C THR A 77 -12.52 22.72 -1.40
N GLN A 78 -12.38 22.84 -0.08
CA GLN A 78 -11.24 23.55 0.53
C GLN A 78 -9.92 22.85 0.26
N LEU A 79 -9.86 21.52 0.35
CA LEU A 79 -8.68 20.73 0.03
C LEU A 79 -8.27 20.91 -1.44
N GLN A 80 -9.24 20.81 -2.37
CA GLN A 80 -8.98 20.97 -3.79
C GLN A 80 -8.45 22.38 -4.14
N ASN A 81 -8.97 23.42 -3.49
CA ASN A 81 -8.51 24.80 -3.70
C ASN A 81 -7.09 25.05 -3.17
N ASN A 82 -6.59 24.22 -2.25
CA ASN A 82 -5.28 24.37 -1.61
C ASN A 82 -4.28 23.27 -2.02
N LEU A 83 -4.55 22.53 -3.11
CA LEU A 83 -3.65 21.47 -3.58
C LEU A 83 -2.26 22.02 -3.93
N THR A 84 -1.26 21.53 -3.21
CA THR A 84 0.15 21.81 -3.51
C THR A 84 0.65 20.92 -4.64
N THR A 85 1.83 21.23 -5.19
CA THR A 85 2.52 20.35 -6.15
C THR A 85 2.77 18.96 -5.56
N THR A 86 3.10 18.89 -4.26
CA THR A 86 3.29 17.63 -3.54
C THR A 86 2.00 16.83 -3.44
N ASP A 87 0.86 17.49 -3.20
CA ASP A 87 -0.43 16.80 -3.14
C ASP A 87 -0.84 16.25 -4.51
N LYS A 88 -0.60 17.01 -5.59
CA LYS A 88 -0.85 16.54 -6.96
C LYS A 88 0.01 15.33 -7.32
N GLN A 89 1.30 15.37 -6.97
CA GLN A 89 2.18 14.22 -7.16
C GLN A 89 1.69 13.01 -6.35
N LEU A 90 1.23 13.23 -5.12
CA LEU A 90 0.68 12.16 -4.29
C LEU A 90 -0.58 11.55 -4.92
N ILE A 91 -1.48 12.37 -5.47
CA ILE A 91 -2.66 11.90 -6.21
C ILE A 91 -2.22 11.09 -7.43
N ASP A 92 -1.28 11.60 -8.23
CA ASP A 92 -0.74 10.90 -9.40
C ASP A 92 -0.06 9.57 -9.03
N ASP A 93 0.58 9.52 -7.87
CA ASP A 93 1.21 8.32 -7.35
C ASP A 93 0.19 7.26 -6.92
N TRP A 94 -1.01 7.66 -6.48
CA TRP A 94 -2.02 6.76 -5.91
C TRP A 94 -3.29 6.63 -6.75
N LYS A 95 -3.37 7.29 -7.91
CA LYS A 95 -4.50 7.15 -8.84
C LYS A 95 -4.57 5.75 -9.46
N SER A 96 -3.43 5.07 -9.61
CA SER A 96 -3.37 3.67 -10.05
C SER A 96 -3.62 2.71 -8.87
N SER A 97 -3.73 1.41 -9.14
CA SER A 97 -4.07 0.42 -8.11
C SER A 97 -3.08 0.44 -6.92
N GLY A 98 -3.55 0.87 -5.75
CA GLY A 98 -2.77 0.85 -4.51
C GLY A 98 -2.28 -0.55 -4.10
N ILE A 99 -2.96 -1.61 -4.56
CA ILE A 99 -2.56 -3.02 -4.33
C ILE A 99 -1.15 -3.27 -4.86
N ILE A 100 -0.81 -2.71 -6.02
CA ILE A 100 0.52 -2.85 -6.62
C ILE A 100 1.59 -2.30 -5.67
N LYS A 101 1.37 -1.11 -5.11
CA LYS A 101 2.31 -0.47 -4.19
C LYS A 101 2.47 -1.27 -2.90
N TRP A 102 1.37 -1.75 -2.31
CA TRP A 102 1.44 -2.60 -1.12
C TRP A 102 2.14 -3.92 -1.37
N ASN A 103 1.94 -4.51 -2.55
CA ASN A 103 2.67 -5.71 -2.97
C ASN A 103 4.17 -5.44 -3.15
N THR A 104 4.53 -4.30 -3.74
CA THR A 104 5.93 -3.84 -3.82
C THR A 104 6.53 -3.71 -2.43
N LEU A 105 5.90 -2.97 -1.51
CA LEU A 105 6.41 -2.82 -0.14
C LEU A 105 6.56 -4.18 0.57
N ALA A 106 5.59 -5.08 0.41
CA ALA A 106 5.69 -6.42 0.99
C ALA A 106 6.92 -7.18 0.47
N ARG A 107 7.23 -7.04 -0.82
CA ARG A 107 8.42 -7.66 -1.45
C ARG A 107 9.72 -7.04 -0.98
N GLU A 108 9.77 -5.72 -0.87
CA GLU A 108 10.92 -5.01 -0.32
C GLU A 108 11.20 -5.41 1.13
N LEU A 109 10.16 -5.50 1.97
CA LEU A 109 10.29 -5.94 3.35
C LEU A 109 10.77 -7.39 3.43
N VAL A 110 10.19 -8.32 2.66
CA VAL A 110 10.70 -9.69 2.59
C VAL A 110 12.17 -9.72 2.18
N ALA A 111 12.56 -8.99 1.13
CA ALA A 111 13.94 -8.96 0.69
C ALA A 111 14.89 -8.40 1.76
N LYS A 112 14.47 -7.33 2.46
CA LYS A 112 15.20 -6.71 3.57
C LYS A 112 15.44 -7.68 4.74
N TYR A 113 14.47 -8.54 5.03
CA TYR A 113 14.49 -9.45 6.18
C TYR A 113 14.86 -10.91 5.83
N ASN A 114 15.12 -11.23 4.56
CA ASN A 114 15.57 -12.55 4.12
C ASN A 114 17.09 -12.70 4.27
N LEU A 115 17.61 -12.36 5.45
CA LEU A 115 19.02 -12.49 5.79
C LEU A 115 19.19 -13.61 6.81
N PRO A 116 19.96 -14.68 6.50
CA PRO A 116 20.20 -15.73 7.48
C PRO A 116 20.99 -15.16 8.67
N PRO A 117 20.64 -15.55 9.90
CA PRO A 117 21.44 -15.18 11.05
C PRO A 117 22.84 -15.76 10.98
N GLU A 118 23.81 -15.07 11.58
CA GLU A 118 25.14 -15.63 11.83
C GLU A 118 25.03 -16.76 12.86
N ALA A 119 25.85 -17.79 12.70
CA ALA A 119 25.92 -18.87 13.68
C ALA A 119 26.55 -18.36 14.99
N ASN A 120 26.03 -18.85 16.11
CA ASN A 120 26.66 -18.69 17.42
C ASN A 120 28.04 -19.38 17.45
N ALA A 121 28.86 -19.04 18.44
CA ALA A 121 30.20 -19.65 18.61
C ALA A 121 30.15 -21.17 18.81
N ASP A 122 29.02 -21.72 19.25
CA ASP A 122 28.77 -23.16 19.41
C ASP A 122 28.25 -23.85 18.13
N GLY A 123 28.12 -23.11 17.02
CA GLY A 123 27.64 -23.62 15.73
C GLY A 123 26.11 -23.66 15.59
N THR A 124 25.35 -23.24 16.60
CA THR A 124 23.88 -23.16 16.51
C THR A 124 23.44 -21.87 15.81
N TYR A 125 22.28 -21.88 15.15
CA TYR A 125 21.70 -20.68 14.54
C TYR A 125 20.64 -20.07 15.47
N PRO A 126 20.75 -18.77 15.82
CA PRO A 126 19.75 -18.11 16.65
C PRO A 126 18.46 -17.89 15.85
N VAL A 127 17.32 -17.88 16.55
CA VAL A 127 15.99 -17.70 15.94
C VAL A 127 15.42 -16.33 16.32
N PRO A 128 14.89 -15.55 15.36
CA PRO A 128 14.27 -14.26 15.67
C PRO A 128 13.07 -14.41 16.60
N SER A 129 12.87 -13.43 17.48
CA SER A 129 11.74 -13.42 18.42
C SER A 129 10.75 -12.30 18.08
N ALA A 130 9.48 -12.65 17.88
CA ALA A 130 8.41 -11.68 17.73
C ALA A 130 8.19 -10.84 19.02
N ALA A 131 8.58 -11.37 20.18
CA ALA A 131 8.50 -10.66 21.47
C ALA A 131 9.64 -9.64 21.65
N ASN A 132 10.74 -9.79 20.90
CA ASN A 132 11.83 -8.80 20.87
C ASN A 132 12.28 -8.54 19.42
N PRO A 133 11.48 -7.82 18.61
CA PRO A 133 11.73 -7.72 17.18
C PRO A 133 13.05 -7.05 16.80
N ALA A 134 13.55 -6.15 17.66
CA ALA A 134 14.80 -5.43 17.46
C ALA A 134 16.04 -6.23 17.91
N GLY A 135 15.85 -7.31 18.69
CA GLY A 135 16.93 -8.20 19.11
C GLY A 135 17.58 -8.91 17.92
N TYR A 136 18.81 -9.39 18.11
CA TYR A 136 19.50 -10.18 17.09
C TYR A 136 19.11 -11.66 17.17
N PRO A 137 18.83 -12.33 16.05
CA PRO A 137 18.59 -11.75 14.72
C PRO A 137 17.24 -11.03 14.67
N LYS A 138 17.16 -9.97 13.86
CA LYS A 138 15.96 -9.11 13.75
C LYS A 138 14.77 -9.93 13.31
N PHE A 139 13.60 -9.65 13.87
CA PHE A 139 12.35 -10.27 13.45
C PHE A 139 11.74 -9.51 12.26
N PRO A 140 11.22 -10.20 11.24
CA PRO A 140 11.28 -11.66 11.03
C PRO A 140 12.58 -12.08 10.33
N PHE A 141 12.86 -13.39 10.29
CA PHE A 141 13.68 -13.97 9.24
C PHE A 141 12.76 -14.38 8.09
N ALA A 142 12.69 -13.55 7.05
CA ALA A 142 11.74 -13.68 5.95
C ALA A 142 12.17 -14.72 4.90
N ASN A 143 12.43 -15.94 5.36
CA ASN A 143 12.76 -17.09 4.51
C ASN A 143 11.61 -17.43 3.54
N PRO A 144 11.83 -18.27 2.51
CA PRO A 144 10.81 -18.55 1.50
C PRO A 144 9.47 -19.02 2.08
N PRO A 145 9.39 -19.93 3.08
CA PRO A 145 8.13 -20.28 3.72
C PRO A 145 7.43 -19.10 4.43
N TYR A 146 8.17 -18.23 5.12
CA TYR A 146 7.61 -17.04 5.75
C TYR A 146 7.06 -16.07 4.71
N ALA A 147 7.86 -15.78 3.67
CA ALA A 147 7.49 -14.90 2.57
C ALA A 147 6.21 -15.36 1.87
N SER A 148 6.13 -16.65 1.51
CA SER A 148 4.93 -17.22 0.90
C SER A 148 3.68 -17.04 1.75
N ARG A 149 3.78 -17.25 3.07
CA ARG A 149 2.65 -17.02 4.00
C ARG A 149 2.30 -15.55 4.13
N ALA A 150 3.29 -14.67 4.27
CA ALA A 150 3.08 -13.23 4.39
C ALA A 150 2.35 -12.66 3.16
N TYR A 151 2.75 -13.07 1.94
CA TYR A 151 2.05 -12.67 0.72
C TYR A 151 0.64 -13.24 0.63
N ALA A 152 0.47 -14.52 0.97
CA ALA A 152 -0.85 -15.15 0.96
C ALA A 152 -1.80 -14.43 1.93
N TYR A 153 -1.38 -14.21 3.18
CA TYR A 153 -2.19 -13.52 4.18
C TYR A 153 -2.54 -12.08 3.78
N LEU A 154 -1.58 -11.33 3.24
CA LEU A 154 -1.82 -9.96 2.78
C LEU A 154 -2.90 -9.94 1.69
N HIS A 155 -2.73 -10.74 0.64
CA HIS A 155 -3.63 -10.71 -0.52
C HIS A 155 -4.99 -11.34 -0.24
N VAL A 156 -5.05 -12.39 0.59
CA VAL A 156 -6.30 -12.96 1.08
C VAL A 156 -7.08 -11.94 1.91
N ALA A 157 -6.41 -11.24 2.83
CA ALA A 157 -7.06 -10.23 3.66
C ALA A 157 -7.56 -9.04 2.84
N ILE A 158 -6.78 -8.57 1.85
CA ILE A 158 -7.21 -7.52 0.92
C ILE A 158 -8.43 -7.97 0.12
N TYR A 159 -8.42 -9.20 -0.42
CA TYR A 159 -9.52 -9.76 -1.19
C TYR A 159 -10.83 -9.79 -0.39
N ASP A 160 -10.82 -10.41 0.79
CA ASP A 160 -12.01 -10.53 1.64
C ASP A 160 -12.53 -9.15 2.09
N ALA A 161 -11.62 -8.22 2.38
CA ALA A 161 -11.98 -6.86 2.74
C ALA A 161 -12.61 -6.09 1.57
N LEU A 162 -12.14 -6.33 0.35
CA LEU A 162 -12.73 -5.74 -0.86
C LEU A 162 -14.09 -6.35 -1.21
N VAL A 163 -14.29 -7.65 -0.99
CA VAL A 163 -15.64 -8.27 -1.09
C VAL A 163 -16.60 -7.58 -0.13
N SER A 164 -16.19 -7.38 1.13
CA SER A 164 -17.00 -6.65 2.11
C SER A 164 -17.25 -5.19 1.70
N CYS A 165 -16.20 -4.51 1.22
CA CYS A 165 -16.30 -3.14 0.71
C CYS A 165 -17.34 -3.03 -0.42
N TRP A 166 -17.29 -3.93 -1.41
CA TRP A 166 -18.24 -3.97 -2.52
C TRP A 166 -19.66 -4.24 -2.06
N LYS A 167 -19.85 -5.16 -1.10
CA LYS A 167 -21.18 -5.40 -0.50
C LYS A 167 -21.79 -4.09 -0.01
N TYR A 168 -21.06 -3.34 0.83
CA TYR A 168 -21.59 -2.10 1.40
C TYR A 168 -21.67 -0.94 0.39
N LYS A 169 -20.78 -0.90 -0.62
CA LYS A 169 -20.88 0.03 -1.75
C LYS A 169 -22.23 -0.09 -2.45
N TYR A 170 -22.61 -1.30 -2.83
CA TYR A 170 -23.88 -1.52 -3.53
C TYR A 170 -25.10 -1.58 -2.60
N GLN A 171 -24.91 -1.86 -1.31
CA GLN A 171 -25.98 -1.74 -0.31
C GLN A 171 -26.39 -0.28 -0.06
N TYR A 172 -25.43 0.63 0.08
CA TYR A 172 -25.70 2.04 0.39
C TYR A 172 -25.82 2.92 -0.86
N ASN A 173 -25.21 2.50 -1.96
CA ASN A 173 -25.26 3.15 -3.27
C ASN A 173 -24.98 4.67 -3.19
N ARG A 174 -24.04 5.08 -2.34
CA ARG A 174 -23.72 6.49 -2.11
C ARG A 174 -23.07 7.06 -3.35
N LYS A 175 -23.65 8.14 -3.90
CA LYS A 175 -23.11 8.85 -5.06
C LYS A 175 -21.74 9.46 -4.76
N ALA A 176 -20.94 9.68 -5.80
CA ALA A 176 -19.68 10.40 -5.68
C ALA A 176 -19.92 11.86 -5.25
N PRO A 177 -18.98 12.49 -4.50
CA PRO A 177 -19.11 13.89 -4.10
C PRO A 177 -19.33 14.86 -5.26
N SER A 178 -18.63 14.67 -6.38
CA SER A 178 -18.76 15.50 -7.59
C SER A 178 -20.13 15.39 -8.29
N THR A 179 -20.93 14.35 -7.98
CA THR A 179 -22.32 14.27 -8.44
C THR A 179 -23.25 15.18 -7.65
N ASN A 180 -22.94 15.44 -6.39
CA ASN A 180 -23.80 16.22 -5.48
C ASN A 180 -23.35 17.68 -5.33
N ASP A 181 -22.08 18.00 -5.62
CA ASP A 181 -21.57 19.38 -5.69
C ASP A 181 -20.70 19.58 -6.93
N SER A 182 -21.15 20.44 -7.84
CA SER A 182 -20.47 20.75 -9.10
C SER A 182 -19.15 21.51 -8.92
N LYS A 183 -18.84 22.01 -7.72
CA LYS A 183 -17.55 22.63 -7.40
C LYS A 183 -16.43 21.61 -7.23
N ILE A 184 -16.77 20.36 -6.90
CA ILE A 184 -15.82 19.28 -6.67
C ILE A 184 -15.41 18.68 -8.01
N LYS A 185 -14.12 18.68 -8.30
CA LYS A 185 -13.54 18.07 -9.50
C LYS A 185 -13.17 16.61 -9.22
N THR A 186 -13.41 15.75 -10.19
CA THR A 186 -12.90 14.38 -10.19
C THR A 186 -11.42 14.41 -10.59
N LEU A 187 -10.52 14.11 -9.65
CA LEU A 187 -9.06 14.21 -9.82
C LEU A 187 -8.38 12.92 -10.28
N GLU A 188 -9.12 11.82 -10.27
CA GLU A 188 -8.73 10.51 -10.77
C GLU A 188 -9.80 9.98 -11.73
N THR A 189 -9.48 8.99 -12.56
CA THR A 189 -10.48 8.39 -13.45
C THR A 189 -11.49 7.58 -12.63
N ILE A 190 -12.54 8.24 -12.13
CA ILE A 190 -13.62 7.58 -11.41
C ILE A 190 -14.63 7.07 -12.44
N ARG A 191 -15.02 5.80 -12.29
CA ARG A 191 -16.16 5.27 -13.03
C ARG A 191 -17.44 5.94 -12.54
N PRO A 192 -18.24 6.58 -13.42
CA PRO A 192 -19.40 7.37 -13.02
C PRO A 192 -20.44 6.61 -12.17
N ASP A 193 -20.45 5.28 -12.31
CA ASP A 193 -21.41 4.34 -11.76
C ASP A 193 -20.91 3.57 -10.52
N LEU A 194 -19.67 3.81 -10.07
CA LEU A 194 -19.14 3.17 -8.86
C LEU A 194 -19.58 3.93 -7.58
N PRO A 195 -20.26 3.28 -6.61
CA PRO A 195 -20.60 3.93 -5.35
C PRO A 195 -19.36 4.32 -4.53
N SER A 196 -19.42 5.48 -3.88
CA SER A 196 -18.28 6.10 -3.19
C SER A 196 -18.02 5.58 -1.77
N TYR A 197 -18.98 4.91 -1.14
CA TYR A 197 -18.90 4.51 0.27
C TYR A 197 -19.14 3.02 0.50
N PRO A 198 -18.29 2.31 1.24
CA PRO A 198 -17.01 2.79 1.81
C PRO A 198 -15.93 2.96 0.72
N SER A 199 -14.84 3.67 1.05
CA SER A 199 -13.68 3.81 0.15
C SER A 199 -12.86 2.52 0.11
N GLU A 200 -12.70 1.98 -1.08
CA GLU A 200 -11.87 0.80 -1.39
C GLU A 200 -10.40 1.04 -1.11
N ASP A 201 -9.88 2.23 -1.46
CA ASP A 201 -8.51 2.61 -1.19
C ASP A 201 -8.23 2.73 0.32
N ALA A 202 -9.16 3.28 1.08
CA ALA A 202 -9.04 3.34 2.53
C ALA A 202 -9.04 1.94 3.17
N VAL A 203 -9.85 1.02 2.64
CA VAL A 203 -9.88 -0.40 3.05
C VAL A 203 -8.54 -1.07 2.75
N VAL A 204 -8.06 -1.00 1.51
CA VAL A 204 -6.77 -1.57 1.08
C VAL A 204 -5.63 -1.01 1.93
N ALA A 205 -5.57 0.31 2.13
CA ALA A 205 -4.56 0.97 2.95
C ALA A 205 -4.55 0.44 4.38
N GLN A 206 -5.73 0.33 4.99
CA GLN A 206 -5.86 -0.03 6.40
C GLN A 206 -5.55 -1.51 6.67
N VAL A 207 -6.02 -2.41 5.80
CA VAL A 207 -5.76 -3.85 5.90
C VAL A 207 -4.27 -4.11 5.67
N SER A 208 -3.72 -3.56 4.59
CA SER A 208 -2.30 -3.77 4.25
C SER A 208 -1.37 -3.27 5.36
N PHE A 209 -1.63 -2.09 5.92
CA PHE A 209 -0.88 -1.57 7.06
C PHE A 209 -0.94 -2.51 8.27
N ARG A 210 -2.14 -2.99 8.66
CA ARG A 210 -2.27 -3.85 9.85
C ARG A 210 -1.52 -5.17 9.69
N LEU A 211 -1.57 -5.77 8.51
CA LEU A 211 -0.91 -7.04 8.24
C LEU A 211 0.61 -6.84 8.15
N LEU A 212 1.09 -5.87 7.36
CA LEU A 212 2.53 -5.60 7.25
C LEU A 212 3.15 -5.13 8.57
N LYS A 213 2.43 -4.39 9.40
CA LYS A 213 2.88 -4.02 10.76
C LYS A 213 3.07 -5.25 11.63
N THR A 214 2.17 -6.23 11.50
CA THR A 214 2.27 -7.50 12.24
C THR A 214 3.46 -8.32 11.74
N PHE A 215 3.68 -8.36 10.42
CA PHE A 215 4.76 -9.16 9.82
C PHE A 215 6.14 -8.52 9.93
N PHE A 216 6.22 -7.20 9.91
CA PHE A 216 7.46 -6.42 9.86
C PHE A 216 7.36 -5.20 10.80
N PRO A 217 7.32 -5.42 12.13
CA PRO A 217 6.99 -4.38 13.11
C PRO A 217 8.00 -3.23 13.17
N LEU A 218 9.27 -3.49 12.82
CA LEU A 218 10.34 -2.49 12.80
C LEU A 218 10.18 -1.43 11.69
N ASP A 219 9.34 -1.67 10.70
CA ASP A 219 9.07 -0.76 9.58
C ASP A 219 7.68 -0.10 9.67
N SER A 220 7.04 -0.18 10.84
CA SER A 220 5.67 0.30 11.06
C SER A 220 5.49 1.80 10.78
N ALA A 221 6.52 2.63 10.97
CA ALA A 221 6.46 4.05 10.65
C ALA A 221 6.32 4.30 9.13
N LEU A 222 7.13 3.62 8.32
CA LEU A 222 7.05 3.66 6.86
C LEU A 222 5.68 3.16 6.38
N GLN A 223 5.22 2.03 6.92
CA GLN A 223 3.94 1.43 6.55
C GLN A 223 2.75 2.35 6.92
N LEU A 224 2.81 3.00 8.09
CA LEU A 224 1.78 3.96 8.51
C LEU A 224 1.77 5.19 7.60
N GLN A 225 2.95 5.72 7.28
CA GLN A 225 3.08 6.84 6.35
C GLN A 225 2.47 6.48 4.99
N MET A 226 2.75 5.29 4.46
CA MET A 226 2.19 4.80 3.21
C MET A 226 0.65 4.70 3.24
N ALA A 227 0.08 4.19 4.34
CA ALA A 227 -1.37 4.14 4.50
C ALA A 227 -2.02 5.52 4.59
N ASN A 228 -1.39 6.45 5.30
CA ASN A 228 -1.88 7.83 5.40
C ASN A 228 -1.80 8.53 4.04
N ASN A 229 -0.73 8.28 3.28
CA ASN A 229 -0.53 8.80 1.93
C ASN A 229 -1.62 8.32 0.96
N GLN A 230 -1.93 7.02 0.93
CA GLN A 230 -3.02 6.50 0.09
C GLN A 230 -4.36 7.12 0.45
N LYS A 231 -4.70 7.18 1.75
CA LYS A 231 -5.97 7.76 2.21
C LYS A 231 -6.07 9.25 1.85
N LYS A 232 -4.98 10.01 2.05
CA LYS A 232 -4.93 11.44 1.73
C LYS A 232 -5.09 11.70 0.22
N ALA A 233 -4.55 10.83 -0.63
CA ALA A 233 -4.66 10.96 -2.08
C ALA A 233 -6.09 10.79 -2.61
N LYS A 234 -7.03 10.28 -1.80
CA LYS A 234 -8.40 9.93 -2.17
C LYS A 234 -9.46 10.82 -1.51
N LEU A 235 -9.02 11.93 -0.90
CA LEU A 235 -9.86 13.01 -0.37
C LEU A 235 -10.11 14.07 -1.44
#